data_AF-F9GFN5-F1
#
_entry.id   AF-F9GFN5-F1
#
_cell.length_a   1.000
_cell.length_b   1.000
_cell.length_c   1.000
_cell.angle_alpha   90.00
_cell.angle_beta   90.00
_cell.angle_gamma   90.00
#
_symmetry.space_group_name_H-M   'P 1'
#
loop_
_entity.id
_entity.type
_entity.pdbx_description
1 polymer ?
#
loop_
_entity_poly.entity_id
_entity_poly.type
_entity_poly.pdbx_seq_one_letter_code
_entity_poly.pdbx_strand_id
1 'polypeptide(L)'
;CACDIPSHAYQYSWNPNPRWSRLYAEAAEILEYLKSTVTKFNLRRYIQFSTTCTGANWDETNSEWNVTLQRNETPNDEISVKCDVFIIAIGRLNNWKLPAIEGLDTFQGRVIHTANWPQGLDYHGKDIAVIGNGASSTQCLPSLHKDPQDLIKKLEIDPDSYFQFRLEIEKKLAYSFRGLWGNSNAAQEFTKNAKQHMIKKIGDPQALKALVPTDYKAGCRRFTPADKYIEALNTSNVELISTQIKQVEGNAIITTDDQRRTYDII
;
A
#
# COMPACT_ATOMS: atom_id res chain seq x y z
N CYS A 1 -1.86 6.13 -4.20
CA CYS A 1 -1.29 4.80 -3.84
C CYS A 1 -0.57 4.24 -5.06
N ALA A 2 0.72 3.92 -4.92
CA ALA A 2 1.60 3.41 -5.96
C ALA A 2 2.35 2.16 -5.49
N CYS A 3 2.84 1.36 -6.45
CA CYS A 3 3.71 0.23 -6.15
C CYS A 3 5.08 0.70 -5.63
N ASP A 4 5.77 -0.17 -4.89
CA ASP A 4 7.09 0.08 -4.30
C ASP A 4 8.22 -0.67 -5.03
N ILE A 5 7.86 -1.54 -5.99
CA ILE A 5 8.75 -2.12 -6.97
C ILE A 5 8.54 -1.37 -8.29
N PRO A 6 9.62 -1.01 -9.02
CA PRO A 6 9.48 -0.41 -10.33
C PRO A 6 8.53 -1.18 -11.24
N SER A 7 7.55 -0.53 -11.85
CA SER A 7 6.44 -1.17 -12.59
C SER A 7 6.91 -2.01 -13.77
N HIS A 8 8.04 -1.63 -14.38
CA HIS A 8 8.65 -2.42 -15.44
C HIS A 8 9.22 -3.78 -14.95
N ALA A 9 9.46 -3.94 -13.65
CA ALA A 9 9.75 -5.22 -12.99
C ALA A 9 8.50 -5.82 -12.30
N TYR A 10 7.58 -4.97 -11.82
CA TYR A 10 6.32 -5.35 -11.17
C TYR A 10 5.17 -5.55 -12.17
N GLN A 11 5.36 -6.51 -13.05
CA GLN A 11 4.41 -6.89 -14.10
C GLN A 11 4.60 -8.36 -14.47
N TYR A 12 3.71 -8.92 -15.27
CA TYR A 12 3.89 -10.28 -15.75
C TYR A 12 5.04 -10.32 -16.76
N SER A 13 6.00 -11.21 -16.56
CA SER A 13 7.11 -11.42 -17.50
C SER A 13 6.62 -11.80 -18.91
N TRP A 14 5.51 -12.53 -18.99
CA TRP A 14 4.85 -12.97 -20.22
C TRP A 14 3.84 -11.95 -20.79
N ASN A 15 3.56 -10.85 -20.09
CA ASN A 15 2.74 -9.75 -20.62
C ASN A 15 3.31 -8.39 -20.22
N PRO A 16 4.50 -8.02 -20.72
CA PRO A 16 5.10 -6.74 -20.39
C PRO A 16 4.28 -5.57 -20.91
N ASN A 17 4.25 -4.49 -20.13
CA ASN A 17 3.74 -3.17 -20.50
C ASN A 17 4.92 -2.17 -20.54
N PRO A 18 5.38 -1.75 -21.72
CA PRO A 18 6.43 -0.73 -21.82
C PRO A 18 5.91 0.69 -21.53
N ARG A 19 4.59 0.89 -21.53
CA ARG A 19 3.93 2.21 -21.44
C ARG A 19 3.53 2.59 -20.02
N TRP A 20 4.23 2.08 -19.01
CA TRP A 20 4.00 2.57 -17.65
C TRP A 20 4.28 4.07 -17.59
N SER A 21 3.36 4.82 -17.01
CA SER A 21 3.35 6.29 -17.01
C SER A 21 4.46 6.89 -16.13
N ARG A 22 5.11 6.03 -15.35
CA ARG A 22 6.12 6.36 -14.34
C ARG A 22 6.81 5.09 -13.89
N LEU A 23 7.97 5.26 -13.27
CA LEU A 23 8.73 4.14 -12.72
C LEU A 23 7.95 3.36 -11.64
N TYR A 24 7.11 4.03 -10.86
CA TYR A 24 6.28 3.44 -9.80
C TYR A 24 4.80 3.79 -10.02
N ALA A 25 4.11 2.99 -10.82
CA ALA A 25 2.72 3.20 -11.23
C ALA A 25 1.75 3.25 -10.05
N GLU A 26 0.71 4.08 -10.20
CA GLU A 26 -0.39 4.11 -9.24
C GLU A 26 -1.37 2.96 -9.44
N ALA A 27 -2.14 2.70 -8.38
CA ALA A 27 -3.13 1.65 -8.33
C ALA A 27 -4.12 1.67 -9.51
N ALA A 28 -4.53 2.86 -9.97
CA ALA A 28 -5.44 2.99 -11.11
C ALA A 28 -4.83 2.45 -12.41
N GLU A 29 -3.56 2.77 -12.67
CA GLU A 29 -2.85 2.32 -13.85
C GLU A 29 -2.54 0.81 -13.79
N ILE A 30 -2.17 0.32 -12.61
CA ILE A 30 -1.97 -1.13 -12.38
C ILE A 30 -3.29 -1.89 -12.62
N LEU A 31 -4.42 -1.34 -12.16
CA LEU A 31 -5.74 -1.92 -12.40
C LEU A 31 -6.07 -1.98 -13.89
N GLU A 32 -5.82 -0.91 -14.64
CA GLU A 32 -5.99 -0.88 -16.11
C GLU A 32 -5.09 -1.91 -16.81
N TYR A 33 -3.84 -2.06 -16.37
CA TYR A 33 -2.94 -3.12 -16.85
C TYR A 33 -3.51 -4.53 -16.59
N LEU A 34 -4.06 -4.79 -15.40
CA LEU A 34 -4.67 -6.10 -15.09
C LEU A 34 -5.96 -6.35 -15.91
N LYS A 35 -6.82 -5.34 -16.07
CA LYS A 35 -8.03 -5.42 -16.92
C LYS A 35 -7.68 -5.68 -18.39
N SER A 36 -6.66 -4.98 -18.91
CA SER A 36 -6.20 -5.17 -20.28
C SER A 36 -5.59 -6.56 -20.48
N THR A 37 -4.89 -7.09 -19.47
CA THR A 37 -4.41 -8.49 -19.46
C THR A 37 -5.59 -9.47 -19.52
N VAL A 38 -6.60 -9.32 -18.66
CA VAL A 38 -7.81 -10.16 -18.65
C VAL A 38 -8.51 -10.15 -20.02
N THR A 39 -8.57 -8.98 -20.66
CA THR A 39 -9.16 -8.80 -21.99
C THR A 39 -8.32 -9.47 -23.06
N LYS A 40 -7.01 -9.19 -23.11
CA LYS A 40 -6.07 -9.70 -24.12
C LYS A 40 -6.04 -11.23 -24.18
N PHE A 41 -6.13 -11.89 -23.03
CA PHE A 41 -6.08 -13.35 -22.94
C PHE A 41 -7.46 -14.01 -22.79
N ASN A 42 -8.54 -13.23 -22.94
CA ASN A 42 -9.92 -13.70 -22.80
C ASN A 42 -10.14 -14.52 -21.52
N LEU A 43 -9.65 -13.99 -20.39
CA LEU A 43 -9.71 -14.67 -19.08
C LEU A 43 -11.06 -14.46 -18.39
N ARG A 44 -11.81 -13.43 -18.79
CA ARG A 44 -13.10 -13.04 -18.17
C ARG A 44 -14.09 -14.21 -18.09
N ARG A 45 -14.10 -15.10 -19.09
CA ARG A 45 -14.96 -16.29 -19.16
C ARG A 45 -14.73 -17.31 -18.04
N TYR A 46 -13.58 -17.26 -17.38
CA TYR A 46 -13.22 -18.16 -16.27
C TYR A 46 -13.42 -17.50 -14.89
N ILE A 47 -13.89 -16.25 -14.84
CA ILE A 47 -13.99 -15.48 -13.60
C ILE A 47 -15.46 -15.22 -13.29
N GLN A 48 -15.90 -15.66 -12.12
CA GLN A 48 -17.20 -15.31 -11.56
C GLN A 48 -17.03 -14.21 -10.51
N PHE A 49 -17.51 -13.00 -10.83
CA PHE A 49 -17.54 -11.86 -9.90
C PHE A 49 -18.76 -11.94 -8.97
N SER A 50 -18.87 -11.00 -8.02
CA SER A 50 -19.97 -10.96 -7.03
C SER A 50 -20.18 -12.29 -6.29
N THR A 51 -19.11 -13.08 -6.13
CA THR A 51 -19.15 -14.44 -5.58
C THR A 51 -18.02 -14.62 -4.59
N THR A 52 -18.35 -15.06 -3.39
CA THR A 52 -17.40 -15.25 -2.28
C THR A 52 -17.28 -16.74 -1.97
N CYS A 53 -16.07 -17.27 -1.90
CA CYS A 53 -15.83 -18.64 -1.41
C CYS A 53 -15.96 -18.66 0.11
N THR A 54 -16.95 -19.38 0.65
CA THR A 54 -17.24 -19.45 2.10
C THR A 54 -16.70 -20.73 2.74
N GLY A 55 -16.41 -21.76 1.94
CA GLY A 55 -15.84 -23.01 2.43
C GLY A 55 -15.25 -23.88 1.32
N ALA A 56 -14.36 -24.80 1.69
CA ALA A 56 -13.84 -25.84 0.82
C ALA A 56 -13.51 -27.06 1.68
N ASN A 57 -14.06 -28.23 1.34
CA ASN A 57 -13.87 -29.49 2.04
C ASN A 57 -13.38 -30.56 1.08
N TRP A 58 -12.36 -31.31 1.48
CA TRP A 58 -11.86 -32.43 0.70
C TRP A 58 -12.75 -33.67 0.91
N ASP A 59 -13.16 -34.30 -0.19
CA ASP A 59 -13.87 -35.57 -0.21
C ASP A 59 -12.88 -36.70 -0.52
N GLU A 60 -12.49 -37.43 0.52
CA GLU A 60 -11.55 -38.57 0.42
C GLU A 60 -12.09 -39.71 -0.46
N THR A 61 -13.41 -39.88 -0.54
CA THR A 61 -14.02 -41.00 -1.28
C THR A 61 -13.87 -40.78 -2.79
N ASN A 62 -14.14 -39.56 -3.23
CA ASN A 62 -14.10 -39.18 -4.63
C ASN A 62 -12.77 -38.53 -5.05
N SER A 63 -11.89 -38.26 -4.09
CA SER A 63 -10.62 -37.55 -4.30
C SER A 63 -10.81 -36.19 -4.99
N GLU A 64 -11.78 -35.41 -4.51
CA GLU A 64 -12.13 -34.10 -5.06
C GLU A 64 -12.41 -33.07 -3.96
N TRP A 65 -12.32 -31.77 -4.29
CA TRP A 65 -12.74 -30.69 -3.42
C TRP A 65 -14.19 -30.33 -3.67
N ASN A 66 -14.99 -30.26 -2.59
CA ASN A 66 -16.30 -29.62 -2.56
C ASN A 66 -16.16 -28.19 -2.06
N VAL A 67 -16.33 -27.21 -2.94
CA VAL A 67 -16.16 -25.78 -2.65
C VAL A 67 -17.52 -25.10 -2.56
N THR A 68 -17.75 -24.37 -1.48
CA THR A 68 -18.97 -23.61 -1.22
C THR A 68 -18.78 -22.15 -1.62
N LEU A 69 -19.66 -21.66 -2.49
CA LEU A 69 -19.66 -20.31 -3.02
C LEU A 69 -20.97 -19.61 -2.65
N GLN A 70 -20.87 -18.35 -2.23
CA GLN A 70 -22.00 -17.47 -1.94
C GLN A 70 -22.07 -16.36 -2.99
N ARG A 71 -23.21 -16.19 -3.67
CA ARG A 71 -23.42 -15.01 -4.53
C ARG A 71 -23.90 -13.83 -3.69
N ASN A 72 -23.17 -12.71 -3.79
CA ASN A 72 -23.37 -11.53 -2.93
C ASN A 72 -24.71 -10.81 -3.18
N GLU A 73 -25.31 -11.00 -4.36
CA GLU A 73 -26.56 -10.33 -4.75
C GLU A 73 -27.82 -11.10 -4.28
N THR A 74 -27.65 -12.32 -3.77
CA THR A 74 -28.73 -13.21 -3.31
C THR A 74 -28.25 -13.98 -2.07
N PRO A 75 -28.50 -13.47 -0.85
CA PRO A 75 -27.93 -14.01 0.40
C PRO A 75 -28.23 -15.49 0.69
N ASN A 76 -29.21 -16.08 0.01
CA ASN A 76 -29.60 -17.49 0.17
C ASN A 76 -29.18 -18.38 -1.02
N ASP A 77 -28.47 -17.83 -2.01
CA ASP A 77 -27.99 -18.59 -3.19
C ASP A 77 -26.57 -19.12 -2.92
N GLU A 78 -26.51 -20.21 -2.13
CA GLU A 78 -25.30 -21.00 -1.92
C GLU A 78 -25.16 -22.03 -3.04
N ILE A 79 -23.95 -22.11 -3.60
CA ILE A 79 -23.63 -23.02 -4.71
C ILE A 79 -22.44 -23.86 -4.29
N SER A 80 -22.58 -25.18 -4.41
CA SER A 80 -21.45 -26.10 -4.29
C SER A 80 -20.88 -26.43 -5.67
N VAL A 81 -19.56 -26.31 -5.82
CA VAL A 81 -18.84 -26.73 -7.02
C VAL A 81 -17.78 -27.77 -6.66
N LYS A 82 -17.52 -28.70 -7.58
CA LYS A 82 -16.52 -29.75 -7.44
C LYS A 82 -15.29 -29.44 -8.29
N CYS A 83 -14.10 -29.74 -7.78
CA CYS A 83 -12.86 -29.61 -8.55
C CYS A 83 -11.76 -30.54 -8.03
N ASP A 84 -10.89 -31.01 -8.93
CA ASP A 84 -9.74 -31.84 -8.57
C ASP A 84 -8.65 -31.05 -7.81
N VAL A 85 -8.48 -29.78 -8.18
CA VAL A 85 -7.43 -28.91 -7.63
C VAL A 85 -8.02 -27.59 -7.14
N PHE A 86 -7.84 -27.31 -5.85
CA PHE A 86 -8.22 -26.06 -5.22
C PHE A 86 -6.99 -25.16 -4.98
N ILE A 87 -6.97 -23.97 -5.60
CA ILE A 87 -5.86 -23.01 -5.49
C ILE A 87 -6.35 -21.73 -4.80
N ILE A 88 -5.74 -21.39 -3.67
CA ILE A 88 -6.04 -20.17 -2.92
C ILE A 88 -5.15 -19.02 -3.43
N ALA A 89 -5.75 -18.06 -4.15
CA ALA A 89 -5.09 -16.87 -4.70
C ALA A 89 -5.72 -15.55 -4.18
N ILE A 90 -6.15 -15.52 -2.92
CA ILE A 90 -6.95 -14.42 -2.32
C ILE A 90 -6.17 -13.16 -1.93
N GLY A 91 -4.84 -13.18 -2.06
CA GLY A 91 -3.96 -12.13 -1.53
C GLY A 91 -3.89 -12.12 0.01
N ARG A 92 -2.96 -11.36 0.60
CA ARG A 92 -2.74 -11.31 2.06
C ARG A 92 -3.04 -9.95 2.72
N LEU A 93 -3.44 -8.94 1.93
CA LEU A 93 -3.51 -7.53 2.37
C LEU A 93 -4.84 -6.86 2.01
N ASN A 94 -5.96 -7.56 2.19
CA ASN A 94 -7.30 -7.12 1.77
C ASN A 94 -8.33 -6.94 2.92
N ASN A 95 -8.04 -7.43 4.12
CA ASN A 95 -8.96 -7.34 5.27
C ASN A 95 -8.58 -6.18 6.20
N TRP A 96 -9.01 -4.98 5.85
CA TRP A 96 -8.72 -3.78 6.64
C TRP A 96 -9.71 -3.58 7.81
N LYS A 97 -9.27 -2.87 8.84
CA LYS A 97 -10.07 -2.54 10.02
C LYS A 97 -9.78 -1.11 10.44
N LEU A 98 -10.80 -0.40 10.92
CA LEU A 98 -10.58 0.84 11.64
C LEU A 98 -9.87 0.55 12.97
N PRO A 99 -9.01 1.45 13.46
CA PRO A 99 -8.40 1.30 14.77
C PRO A 99 -9.48 1.37 15.84
N ALA A 100 -9.33 0.56 16.90
CA ALA A 100 -10.24 0.58 18.04
C ALA A 100 -9.94 1.79 18.93
N ILE A 101 -10.39 2.98 18.51
CA ILE A 101 -10.28 4.23 19.24
C ILE A 101 -11.68 4.59 19.78
N GLU A 102 -11.78 4.83 21.08
CA GLU A 102 -13.03 5.24 21.71
C GLU A 102 -13.59 6.52 21.06
N GLY A 103 -14.88 6.51 20.73
CA GLY A 103 -15.60 7.63 20.12
C GLY A 103 -15.34 7.85 18.62
N LEU A 104 -14.47 7.07 17.97
CA LEU A 104 -14.16 7.22 16.53
C LEU A 104 -15.37 7.01 15.63
N ASP A 105 -16.28 6.10 16.00
CA ASP A 105 -17.53 5.82 15.31
C ASP A 105 -18.55 6.97 15.40
N THR A 106 -18.38 7.86 16.39
CA THR A 106 -19.22 9.05 16.61
C THR A 106 -18.57 10.35 16.14
N PHE A 107 -17.43 10.27 15.45
CA PHE A 107 -16.74 11.45 14.92
C PHE A 107 -17.66 12.25 13.98
N GLN A 108 -17.77 13.55 14.22
CA GLN A 108 -18.68 14.43 13.47
C GLN A 108 -18.16 14.80 12.07
N GLY A 109 -16.85 14.66 11.85
CA GLY A 109 -16.24 14.83 10.53
C GLY A 109 -16.29 13.54 9.70
N ARG A 110 -15.40 13.42 8.71
CA ARG A 110 -15.31 12.23 7.85
C ARG A 110 -14.21 11.29 8.33
N VAL A 111 -14.53 10.01 8.54
CA VAL A 111 -13.53 8.95 8.77
C VAL A 111 -13.31 8.17 7.47
N ILE A 112 -12.07 8.07 7.01
CA ILE A 112 -11.69 7.43 5.75
C ILE A 112 -10.54 6.44 5.98
N HIS A 113 -10.81 5.16 5.74
CA HIS A 113 -9.73 4.18 5.69
C HIS A 113 -9.07 4.18 4.30
N THR A 114 -7.73 4.24 4.23
CA THR A 114 -6.98 4.30 2.95
C THR A 114 -7.25 3.13 2.00
N ALA A 115 -7.69 1.98 2.50
CA ALA A 115 -8.11 0.82 1.70
C ALA A 115 -9.52 0.96 1.08
N ASN A 116 -10.32 1.93 1.51
CA ASN A 116 -11.66 2.21 1.01
C ASN A 116 -11.83 3.72 0.73
N TRP A 117 -10.96 4.25 -0.13
CA TRP A 117 -10.92 5.67 -0.44
C TRP A 117 -12.13 6.09 -1.30
N PRO A 118 -12.92 7.09 -0.87
CA PRO A 118 -14.07 7.56 -1.65
C PRO A 118 -13.63 8.28 -2.92
N GLN A 119 -14.33 8.04 -4.03
CA GLN A 119 -14.14 8.80 -5.26
C GLN A 119 -14.64 10.23 -5.09
N GLY A 120 -13.91 11.20 -5.66
CA GLY A 120 -14.33 12.62 -5.67
C GLY A 120 -14.27 13.32 -4.32
N LEU A 121 -13.50 12.81 -3.35
CA LEU A 121 -13.28 13.49 -2.08
C LEU A 121 -12.59 14.84 -2.31
N ASP A 122 -13.29 15.92 -1.97
CA ASP A 122 -12.68 17.25 -1.84
C ASP A 122 -12.13 17.42 -0.42
N TYR A 123 -10.82 17.58 -0.33
CA TYR A 123 -10.07 17.76 0.90
C TYR A 123 -9.35 19.12 0.97
N HIS A 124 -9.62 20.02 0.02
CA HIS A 124 -8.98 21.33 -0.02
C HIS A 124 -9.44 22.21 1.14
N GLY A 125 -8.48 22.84 1.82
CA GLY A 125 -8.74 23.73 2.96
C GLY A 125 -9.31 23.01 4.20
N LYS A 126 -9.19 21.68 4.26
CA LYS A 126 -9.63 20.87 5.40
C LYS A 126 -8.48 20.59 6.36
N ASP A 127 -8.80 20.53 7.65
CA ASP A 127 -7.89 20.02 8.66
C ASP A 127 -7.98 18.49 8.66
N ILE A 128 -6.86 17.82 8.33
CA ILE A 128 -6.81 16.37 8.11
C ILE A 128 -5.85 15.73 9.12
N ALA A 129 -6.34 14.76 9.89
CA ALA A 129 -5.49 13.88 10.70
C ALA A 129 -5.18 12.60 9.93
N VAL A 130 -3.90 12.22 9.81
CA VAL A 130 -3.50 10.91 9.24
C VAL A 130 -3.07 9.99 10.37
N ILE A 131 -3.85 8.94 10.66
CA ILE A 131 -3.52 7.97 11.70
C ILE A 131 -2.73 6.80 11.11
N GLY A 132 -1.46 6.70 11.52
CA GLY A 132 -0.52 5.65 11.13
C GLY A 132 0.61 6.17 10.24
N ASN A 133 1.79 5.54 10.36
CA ASN A 133 3.02 5.90 9.65
C ASN A 133 3.55 4.78 8.74
N GLY A 134 2.67 3.85 8.31
CA GLY A 134 2.99 2.75 7.40
C GLY A 134 2.97 3.15 5.92
N ALA A 135 3.15 2.19 5.02
CA ALA A 135 3.29 2.45 3.58
C ALA A 135 2.14 3.27 2.95
N SER A 136 0.91 3.07 3.41
CA SER A 136 -0.23 3.88 2.94
C SER A 136 -0.05 5.36 3.29
N SER A 137 0.35 5.67 4.52
CA SER A 137 0.53 7.05 4.98
C SER A 137 1.73 7.74 4.33
N THR A 138 2.83 7.01 4.11
CA THR A 138 4.04 7.57 3.49
C THR A 138 3.81 7.98 2.04
N GLN A 139 2.80 7.39 1.40
CA GLN A 139 2.36 7.77 0.06
C GLN A 139 1.19 8.76 0.08
N CYS A 140 0.28 8.65 1.05
CA CYS A 140 -0.89 9.52 1.17
C CYS A 140 -0.49 10.96 1.52
N LEU A 141 0.32 11.14 2.57
CA LEU A 141 0.69 12.46 3.06
C LEU A 141 1.33 13.35 1.97
N PRO A 142 2.31 12.87 1.17
CA PRO A 142 2.87 13.70 0.10
C PRO A 142 1.90 14.00 -1.05
N SER A 143 0.96 13.09 -1.33
CA SER A 143 -0.07 13.31 -2.35
C SER A 143 -1.09 14.39 -1.94
N LEU A 144 -1.26 14.63 -0.63
CA LEU A 144 -2.04 15.77 -0.13
C LEU A 144 -1.31 17.12 -0.32
N HIS A 145 -0.04 17.12 -0.72
CA HIS A 145 0.78 18.33 -0.87
C HIS A 145 1.17 18.68 -2.31
N LYS A 146 1.21 17.73 -3.25
CA LYS A 146 1.63 18.01 -4.63
C LYS A 146 0.94 17.11 -5.66
N ASP A 147 0.58 17.74 -6.76
CA ASP A 147 0.16 17.10 -8.01
C ASP A 147 1.41 16.61 -8.78
N PRO A 148 1.56 15.32 -9.09
CA PRO A 148 2.76 14.81 -9.76
C PRO A 148 2.60 14.75 -11.28
N GLN A 149 3.44 15.49 -12.02
CA GLN A 149 3.61 15.34 -13.47
C GLN A 149 4.94 14.68 -13.87
N ASP A 150 4.78 13.79 -14.86
CA ASP A 150 5.62 13.38 -15.98
C ASP A 150 6.96 12.62 -15.80
N LEU A 151 6.96 11.37 -16.30
CA LEU A 151 8.14 10.66 -16.82
C LEU A 151 7.74 9.56 -17.82
N ILE A 152 7.38 9.89 -19.07
CA ILE A 152 6.95 8.86 -20.07
C ILE A 152 7.81 8.82 -21.34
N LYS A 153 8.43 9.93 -21.78
CA LYS A 153 8.90 10.05 -23.17
C LYS A 153 10.18 9.29 -23.59
N LYS A 154 10.72 8.35 -22.80
CA LYS A 154 12.03 7.72 -23.10
C LYS A 154 12.05 6.20 -23.34
N LEU A 155 10.91 5.51 -23.29
CA LEU A 155 10.89 4.03 -23.29
C LEU A 155 10.16 3.37 -24.47
N GLU A 156 9.58 4.14 -25.40
CA GLU A 156 8.68 3.59 -26.44
C GLU A 156 9.35 3.13 -27.75
N ILE A 157 10.65 3.41 -27.97
CA ILE A 157 11.22 3.39 -29.34
C ILE A 157 12.13 2.17 -29.63
N ASP A 158 12.43 1.28 -28.67
CA ASP A 158 13.29 0.11 -28.91
C ASP A 158 13.01 -1.09 -27.96
N PRO A 159 12.42 -2.20 -28.44
CA PRO A 159 12.12 -3.39 -27.64
C PRO A 159 13.32 -4.05 -26.96
N ASP A 160 14.51 -4.06 -27.59
CA ASP A 160 15.72 -4.68 -27.03
C ASP A 160 16.28 -3.83 -25.87
N SER A 161 16.21 -2.50 -26.02
CA SER A 161 16.55 -1.56 -24.95
C SER A 161 15.65 -1.74 -23.72
N TYR A 162 14.37 -2.09 -23.93
CA TYR A 162 13.42 -2.23 -22.84
C TYR A 162 13.68 -3.50 -22.01
N PHE A 163 14.03 -4.61 -22.66
CA PHE A 163 14.45 -5.82 -21.96
C PHE A 163 15.71 -5.58 -21.12
N GLN A 164 16.73 -4.94 -21.68
CA GLN A 164 17.97 -4.62 -20.94
C GLN A 164 17.72 -3.65 -19.78
N PHE A 165 16.88 -2.64 -19.99
CA PHE A 165 16.47 -1.71 -18.92
C PHE A 165 15.79 -2.44 -17.76
N ARG A 166 14.86 -3.36 -18.05
CA ARG A 166 14.21 -4.20 -17.03
C ARG A 166 15.22 -5.07 -16.29
N LEU A 167 16.12 -5.73 -17.02
CA LEU A 167 17.13 -6.59 -16.44
C LEU A 167 18.05 -5.82 -15.47
N GLU A 168 18.43 -4.59 -15.82
CA GLU A 168 19.24 -3.74 -14.96
C GLU A 168 18.50 -3.28 -13.69
N ILE A 169 17.19 -3.01 -13.78
CA ILE A 169 16.35 -2.77 -12.60
C ILE A 169 16.30 -4.01 -11.71
N GLU A 170 15.99 -5.18 -12.29
CA GLU A 170 15.86 -6.43 -11.55
C GLU A 170 17.19 -6.81 -10.86
N LYS A 171 18.33 -6.66 -11.55
CA LYS A 171 19.66 -6.84 -10.94
C LYS A 171 19.87 -5.89 -9.77
N LYS A 172 19.62 -4.58 -9.93
CA LYS A 172 19.80 -3.60 -8.85
C LYS A 172 18.95 -3.93 -7.63
N LEU A 173 17.69 -4.31 -7.84
CA LEU A 173 16.79 -4.77 -6.78
C LEU A 173 17.35 -6.02 -6.10
N ALA A 174 17.73 -7.05 -6.87
CA ALA A 174 18.30 -8.29 -6.35
C ALA A 174 19.58 -8.06 -5.52
N TYR A 175 20.48 -7.18 -5.96
CA TYR A 175 21.69 -6.83 -5.20
C TYR A 175 21.37 -6.11 -3.89
N SER A 176 20.33 -5.27 -3.85
CA SER A 176 19.93 -4.53 -2.64
C SER A 176 19.48 -5.46 -1.50
N PHE A 177 18.99 -6.68 -1.80
CA PHE A 177 18.62 -7.67 -0.79
C PHE A 177 19.78 -8.15 0.06
N ARG A 178 21.04 -7.94 -0.35
CA ARG A 178 22.21 -8.21 0.50
C ARG A 178 22.16 -7.40 1.81
N GLY A 179 21.65 -6.17 1.74
CA GLY A 179 21.41 -5.32 2.92
C GLY A 179 20.29 -5.81 3.84
N LEU A 180 19.51 -6.81 3.40
CA LEU A 180 18.45 -7.44 4.19
C LEU A 180 18.88 -8.80 4.76
N TRP A 181 20.10 -9.26 4.46
CA TRP A 181 20.61 -10.51 4.99
C TRP A 181 20.96 -10.37 6.47
N GLY A 182 20.16 -11.00 7.33
CA GLY A 182 20.29 -10.90 8.78
C GLY A 182 21.72 -11.14 9.27
N ASN A 183 22.15 -10.30 10.21
CA ASN A 183 23.47 -10.35 10.88
C ASN A 183 24.70 -10.18 9.95
N SER A 184 24.51 -9.84 8.67
CA SER A 184 25.61 -9.51 7.77
C SER A 184 26.16 -8.10 8.00
N ASN A 185 27.42 -7.86 7.61
CA ASN A 185 28.00 -6.51 7.57
C ASN A 185 27.19 -5.57 6.67
N ALA A 186 26.69 -6.09 5.54
CA ALA A 186 25.85 -5.33 4.62
C ALA A 186 24.55 -4.84 5.28
N ALA A 187 23.93 -5.64 6.17
CA ALA A 187 22.73 -5.23 6.90
C ALA A 187 23.01 -4.17 7.97
N GLN A 188 24.18 -4.23 8.62
CA GLN A 188 24.61 -3.20 9.56
C GLN A 188 24.86 -1.87 8.85
N GLU A 189 25.57 -1.90 7.72
CA GLU A 189 25.83 -0.73 6.88
C GLU A 189 24.54 -0.15 6.32
N PHE A 190 23.64 -1.00 5.81
CA PHE A 190 22.32 -0.59 5.33
C PHE A 190 21.52 0.13 6.43
N THR A 191 21.48 -0.43 7.65
CA THR A 191 20.81 0.21 8.80
C THR A 191 21.45 1.55 9.15
N LYS A 192 22.79 1.63 9.18
CA LYS A 192 23.51 2.87 9.48
C LYS A 192 23.21 3.96 8.45
N ASN A 193 23.29 3.63 7.17
CA ASN A 193 23.04 4.56 6.07
C ASN A 193 21.59 5.06 6.07
N ALA A 194 20.62 4.17 6.31
CA ALA A 194 19.22 4.55 6.44
C ALA A 194 19.00 5.54 7.60
N LYS A 195 19.57 5.28 8.78
CA LYS A 195 19.47 6.20 9.93
C LYS A 195 20.13 7.55 9.64
N GLN A 196 21.32 7.55 9.06
CA GLN A 196 22.02 8.79 8.69
C GLN A 196 21.23 9.62 7.67
N HIS A 197 20.60 8.95 6.69
CA HIS A 197 19.74 9.60 5.72
C HIS A 197 18.53 10.26 6.38
N MET A 198 17.84 9.56 7.30
CA MET A 198 16.72 10.12 8.08
C MET A 198 17.18 11.32 8.92
N ILE A 199 18.27 11.18 9.67
CA ILE A 199 18.82 12.25 10.54
C ILE A 199 19.16 13.50 9.73
N LYS A 200 19.70 13.32 8.52
CA LYS A 200 20.06 14.44 7.63
C LYS A 200 18.84 15.15 7.06
N LYS A 201 17.72 14.45 6.87
CA LYS A 201 16.55 14.93 6.11
C LYS A 201 15.41 15.44 6.99
N ILE A 202 15.25 14.92 8.20
CA ILE A 202 14.21 15.37 9.13
C ILE A 202 14.74 16.61 9.87
N GLY A 203 14.09 17.75 9.69
CA GLY A 203 14.49 19.02 10.31
C GLY A 203 13.97 19.19 11.74
N ASP A 204 12.79 18.65 12.04
CA ASP A 204 12.15 18.77 13.35
C ASP A 204 12.77 17.79 14.40
N PRO A 205 13.31 18.30 15.52
CA PRO A 205 13.83 17.47 16.62
C PRO A 205 12.80 16.50 17.21
N GLN A 206 11.52 16.87 17.27
CA GLN A 206 10.47 15.97 17.77
C GLN A 206 10.24 14.81 16.80
N ALA A 207 10.14 15.10 15.50
CA ALA A 207 10.08 14.09 14.46
C ALA A 207 11.32 13.18 14.42
N LEU A 208 12.52 13.69 14.65
CA LEU A 208 13.73 12.86 14.76
C LEU A 208 13.60 11.85 15.90
N LYS A 209 13.18 12.32 17.09
CA LYS A 209 13.00 11.46 18.27
C LYS A 209 11.90 10.40 18.04
N ALA A 210 10.83 10.77 17.36
CA ALA A 210 9.68 9.89 17.14
C ALA A 210 9.87 8.88 16.01
N LEU A 211 10.57 9.25 14.93
CA LEU A 211 10.61 8.46 13.69
C LEU A 211 11.90 7.68 13.49
N VAL A 212 13.05 8.14 14.04
CA VAL A 212 14.32 7.44 13.85
C VAL A 212 14.35 6.18 14.74
N PRO A 213 14.44 4.97 14.15
CA PRO A 213 14.40 3.74 14.93
C PRO A 213 15.59 3.62 15.88
N THR A 214 15.34 3.22 17.13
CA THR A 214 16.38 3.03 18.16
C THR A 214 16.67 1.56 18.42
N ASP A 215 15.65 0.72 18.34
CA ASP A 215 15.62 -0.66 18.83
C ASP A 215 15.50 -1.73 17.72
N TYR A 216 15.21 -1.33 16.48
CA TYR A 216 15.14 -2.25 15.34
C TYR A 216 16.07 -1.88 14.18
N LYS A 217 16.37 -2.90 13.36
CA LYS A 217 17.26 -2.83 12.19
C LYS A 217 16.48 -2.51 10.93
N ALA A 218 17.09 -1.83 9.96
CA ALA A 218 16.48 -1.66 8.66
C ALA A 218 16.23 -3.03 8.01
N GLY A 219 15.04 -3.23 7.43
CA GLY A 219 14.65 -4.52 6.85
C GLY A 219 13.98 -5.51 7.80
N CYS A 220 13.83 -5.20 9.10
CA CYS A 220 13.04 -6.05 10.02
C CYS A 220 11.54 -6.07 9.68
N ARG A 221 11.08 -5.04 8.96
CA ARG A 221 9.81 -4.98 8.22
C ARG A 221 10.11 -4.56 6.79
N ARG A 222 9.15 -4.75 5.88
CA ARG A 222 9.29 -4.36 4.46
C ARG A 222 9.69 -2.90 4.36
N PHE A 223 10.85 -2.66 3.74
CA PHE A 223 11.38 -1.32 3.56
C PHE A 223 10.50 -0.54 2.58
N THR A 224 10.10 0.68 2.93
CA THR A 224 9.23 1.52 2.11
C THR A 224 9.95 2.83 1.75
N PRO A 225 10.03 3.22 0.47
CA PRO A 225 10.54 4.53 0.09
C PRO A 225 9.67 5.65 0.69
N ALA A 226 10.29 6.60 1.40
CA ALA A 226 9.55 7.63 2.16
C ALA A 226 10.18 9.04 2.07
N ASP A 227 11.01 9.31 1.07
CA ASP A 227 11.67 10.64 0.94
C ASP A 227 10.65 11.77 0.86
N LYS A 228 9.61 11.62 0.04
CA LYS A 228 8.53 12.60 -0.07
C LYS A 228 7.74 12.77 1.23
N TYR A 229 7.65 11.72 2.05
CA TYR A 229 7.03 11.79 3.38
C TYR A 229 7.88 12.65 4.32
N ILE A 230 9.21 12.44 4.34
CA ILE A 230 10.12 13.27 5.13
C ILE A 230 10.10 14.73 4.65
N GLU A 231 10.01 14.96 3.34
CA GLU A 231 9.86 16.32 2.79
C GLU A 231 8.55 16.97 3.24
N ALA A 232 7.44 16.23 3.25
CA ALA A 232 6.15 16.72 3.73
C ALA A 232 6.17 17.05 5.23
N LEU A 233 6.90 16.30 6.07
CA LEU A 233 7.05 16.61 7.49
C LEU A 233 7.78 17.94 7.78
N ASN A 234 8.55 18.45 6.81
CA ASN A 234 9.29 19.70 6.97
C ASN A 234 8.51 20.92 6.48
N THR A 235 7.24 20.78 6.08
CA THR A 235 6.38 21.91 5.69
C THR A 235 5.70 22.53 6.90
N SER A 236 5.37 23.82 6.83
CA SER A 236 4.79 24.56 7.96
C SER A 236 3.34 24.17 8.28
N ASN A 237 2.67 23.45 7.38
CA ASN A 237 1.27 23.03 7.51
C ASN A 237 1.12 21.55 7.86
N VAL A 238 2.21 20.90 8.29
CA VAL A 238 2.22 19.52 8.78
C VAL A 238 2.83 19.51 10.16
N GLU A 239 2.12 18.89 11.10
CA GLU A 239 2.59 18.65 12.47
C GLU A 239 2.64 17.14 12.71
N LEU A 240 3.78 16.65 13.22
CA LEU A 240 3.88 15.27 13.69
C LEU A 240 3.49 15.21 15.17
N ILE A 241 2.40 14.49 15.46
CA ILE A 241 1.96 14.24 16.84
C ILE A 241 2.32 12.79 17.19
N SER A 242 3.28 12.62 18.11
CA SER A 242 3.69 11.29 18.60
C SER A 242 2.99 10.88 19.89
N THR A 243 2.19 11.76 20.51
CA THR A 243 1.42 11.44 21.72
C THR A 243 0.31 10.43 21.39
N GLN A 244 0.10 9.45 22.27
CA GLN A 244 -0.94 8.44 22.09
C GLN A 244 -2.33 9.09 22.05
N ILE A 245 -3.21 8.55 21.21
CA ILE A 245 -4.61 8.95 21.16
C ILE A 245 -5.32 8.30 22.36
N LYS A 246 -6.02 9.13 23.14
CA LYS A 246 -6.86 8.70 24.25
C LYS A 246 -8.25 8.32 23.74
N GLN A 247 -8.90 9.24 23.02
CA GLN A 247 -10.25 9.08 22.47
C GLN A 247 -10.55 10.14 21.41
N VAL A 248 -11.71 10.03 20.78
CA VAL A 248 -12.31 11.02 19.88
C VAL A 248 -13.59 11.55 20.51
N GLU A 249 -13.77 12.87 20.50
CA GLU A 249 -14.99 13.53 20.99
C GLU A 249 -15.43 14.63 20.01
N GLY A 250 -16.66 14.49 19.49
CA GLY A 250 -17.20 15.42 18.49
C GLY A 250 -16.35 15.42 17.22
N ASN A 251 -15.73 16.55 16.91
CA ASN A 251 -14.81 16.71 15.79
C ASN A 251 -13.32 16.73 16.21
N ALA A 252 -12.98 16.24 17.41
CA ALA A 252 -11.61 16.31 17.91
C ALA A 252 -11.01 14.97 18.29
N ILE A 253 -9.70 14.87 18.07
CA ILE A 253 -8.85 13.84 18.63
C ILE A 253 -8.27 14.40 19.95
N ILE A 254 -8.41 13.62 21.03
CA ILE A 254 -7.83 13.93 22.33
C ILE A 254 -6.66 12.99 22.57
N THR A 255 -5.49 13.53 22.84
CA THR A 255 -4.28 12.75 23.17
C THR A 255 -4.14 12.53 24.68
N THR A 256 -3.26 11.60 25.09
CA THR A 256 -3.09 11.23 26.51
C THR A 256 -2.49 12.33 27.40
N ASP A 257 -2.00 13.41 26.80
CA ASP A 257 -1.58 14.66 27.46
C ASP A 257 -2.73 15.68 27.55
N ASP A 258 -3.97 15.23 27.32
CA ASP A 258 -5.21 16.01 27.32
C ASP A 258 -5.25 17.19 26.32
N GLN A 259 -4.35 17.18 25.32
CA GLN A 259 -4.44 18.12 24.20
C GLN A 259 -5.58 17.73 23.27
N ARG A 260 -6.44 18.70 22.96
CA ARG A 260 -7.60 18.55 22.07
C ARG A 260 -7.33 19.24 20.74
N ARG A 261 -7.43 18.50 19.63
CA ARG A 261 -7.24 19.03 18.27
C ARG A 261 -8.41 18.68 17.38
N THR A 262 -8.97 19.67 16.69
CA THR A 262 -10.12 19.50 15.78
C THR A 262 -9.68 19.16 14.37
N TYR A 263 -10.44 18.29 13.71
CA TYR A 263 -10.20 17.91 12.33
C TYR A 263 -11.53 17.81 11.58
N ASP A 264 -11.49 18.06 10.28
CA ASP A 264 -12.61 17.79 9.36
C ASP A 264 -12.60 16.32 8.89
N ILE A 265 -11.40 15.75 8.73
CA ILE A 265 -11.17 14.41 8.16
C ILE A 265 -10.15 13.65 9.01
N ILE A 266 -10.42 12.36 9.25
CA ILE A 266 -9.49 11.35 9.81
C ILE A 266 -9.26 10.25 8.79
#